data_AF-A0A077ZEM1-F1
#
_entry.id   AF-A0A077ZEM1-F1
#
_cell.length_a   1.000
_cell.length_b   1.000
_cell.length_c   1.000
_cell.angle_alpha   90.00
_cell.angle_beta   90.00
_cell.angle_gamma   90.00
#
_symmetry.space_group_name_H-M   'P 1'
#
loop_
_entity.id
_entity.type
_entity.pdbx_description
1 polymer ?
#
loop_
_entity_poly.entity_id
_entity_poly.type
_entity_poly.pdbx_seq_one_letter_code
_entity_poly.pdbx_strand_id
1 'polypeptide(L)'
;MQPLALGFLISTAPTGPVPDWFWTARPSASKALPVHLRSALHIHTSGVQQSDDQLLPGGANRSAAAGSCHPLDSSLTTDVLRYVLETYNALSWLSLDLKTGDRRSCFPLHIQALSRLYRAMENLLRR
;
A
#
# COMPACT_ATOMS: atom_id res chain seq x y z
N MET A 1 15.41 14.32 -1.11
CA MET A 1 14.04 14.69 -0.67
C MET A 1 13.80 14.09 0.71
N GLN A 2 13.59 14.92 1.73
CA GLN A 2 13.23 14.46 3.08
C GLN A 2 11.78 13.97 3.09
N PRO A 3 11.44 12.83 3.74
CA PRO A 3 10.07 12.35 3.81
C PRO A 3 9.21 13.15 4.80
N LEU A 4 7.92 13.30 4.49
CA LEU A 4 6.89 13.96 5.30
C LEU A 4 6.49 13.13 6.54
N ALA A 5 6.54 11.82 6.41
CA ALA A 5 6.30 10.86 7.50
C ALA A 5 7.07 9.57 7.20
N LEU A 6 7.39 8.84 8.26
CA LEU A 6 8.03 7.53 8.18
C LEU A 6 7.23 6.51 8.96
N GLY A 7 7.08 5.31 8.40
CA GLY A 7 6.37 4.20 9.02
C GLY A 7 7.10 2.88 8.80
N PHE A 8 6.74 1.91 9.61
CA PHE A 8 7.22 0.54 9.50
C PHE A 8 6.03 -0.40 9.34
N LEU A 9 6.14 -1.34 8.41
CA LEU A 9 5.20 -2.44 8.22
C LEU A 9 5.92 -3.74 8.56
N ILE A 10 5.40 -4.46 9.55
CA ILE A 10 5.88 -5.79 9.93
C ILE A 10 4.81 -6.80 9.52
N SER A 11 5.19 -7.79 8.73
CA SER A 11 4.26 -8.79 8.21
C SER A 11 4.80 -10.21 8.36
N THR A 12 3.95 -11.11 8.85
CA THR A 12 4.20 -12.56 8.86
C THR A 12 4.00 -13.20 7.49
N ALA A 13 3.29 -12.53 6.58
CA ALA A 13 3.24 -12.95 5.17
C ALA A 13 4.49 -12.50 4.43
N PRO A 14 4.99 -13.31 3.48
CA PRO A 14 6.17 -12.98 2.68
C PRO A 14 5.91 -11.81 1.74
N THR A 15 6.93 -11.24 1.12
CA THR A 15 6.76 -10.22 0.07
C THR A 15 6.28 -10.80 -1.26
N GLY A 16 6.51 -12.11 -1.49
CA GLY A 16 6.40 -12.69 -2.82
C GLY A 16 7.57 -12.29 -3.74
N PRO A 17 7.51 -12.63 -5.04
CA PRO A 17 8.59 -12.37 -5.99
C PRO A 17 8.62 -10.89 -6.40
N VAL A 18 9.36 -10.09 -5.64
CA VAL A 18 9.72 -8.71 -5.98
C VAL A 18 11.06 -8.67 -6.72
N PRO A 19 11.35 -7.62 -7.51
CA PRO A 19 12.64 -7.47 -8.18
C PRO A 19 13.80 -7.41 -7.19
N ASP A 20 14.99 -7.87 -7.57
CA ASP A 20 16.18 -7.85 -6.70
C ASP A 20 16.55 -6.44 -6.23
N TRP A 21 16.30 -5.43 -7.07
CA TRP A 21 16.56 -4.03 -6.72
C TRP A 21 15.74 -3.56 -5.52
N PHE A 22 14.59 -4.20 -5.24
CA PHE A 22 13.77 -3.91 -4.07
C PHE A 22 14.53 -4.13 -2.76
N TRP A 23 15.45 -5.10 -2.74
CA TRP A 23 16.25 -5.46 -1.58
C TRP A 23 17.67 -4.88 -1.60
N THR A 24 18.02 -4.00 -2.55
CA THR A 24 19.39 -3.44 -2.67
C THR A 24 19.93 -2.85 -1.38
N ALA A 25 19.10 -2.15 -0.60
CA ALA A 25 19.49 -1.57 0.67
C ALA A 25 19.76 -2.62 1.77
N ARG A 26 19.14 -3.82 1.68
CA ARG A 26 19.30 -4.91 2.65
C ARG A 26 19.00 -6.28 2.01
N PRO A 27 19.92 -6.86 1.21
CA PRO A 27 19.67 -8.11 0.49
C PRO A 27 19.36 -9.30 1.40
N SER A 28 19.95 -9.33 2.60
CA SER A 28 19.70 -10.39 3.60
C SER A 28 18.28 -10.41 4.14
N ALA A 29 17.53 -9.30 4.05
CA ALA A 29 16.13 -9.23 4.50
C ALA A 29 15.16 -9.91 3.52
N SER A 30 15.58 -10.21 2.29
CA SER A 30 14.72 -10.86 1.28
C SER A 30 14.18 -12.24 1.70
N LYS A 31 14.89 -12.93 2.60
CA LYS A 31 14.52 -14.25 3.13
C LYS A 31 14.03 -14.21 4.58
N ALA A 32 13.91 -13.03 5.17
CA ALA A 32 13.51 -12.89 6.57
C ALA A 32 12.00 -13.04 6.74
N LEU A 33 11.59 -13.73 7.81
CA LEU A 33 10.21 -13.75 8.31
C LEU A 33 10.24 -13.51 9.84
N PRO A 34 9.51 -12.52 10.37
CA PRO A 34 8.62 -11.61 9.64
C PRO A 34 9.37 -10.62 8.74
N VAL A 35 8.69 -10.17 7.70
CA VAL A 35 9.17 -9.14 6.79
C VAL A 35 9.10 -7.79 7.52
N HIS A 36 10.19 -7.03 7.47
CA HIS A 36 10.27 -5.68 8.02
C HIS A 36 10.46 -4.68 6.89
N LEU A 37 9.43 -3.90 6.58
CA LEU A 37 9.45 -2.89 5.54
C LEU A 37 9.40 -1.50 6.13
N ARG A 38 10.18 -0.59 5.56
CA ARG A 38 10.17 0.83 5.90
C ARG A 38 9.46 1.58 4.77
N SER A 39 8.49 2.41 5.13
CA SER A 39 7.71 3.22 4.19
C SER A 39 7.88 4.69 4.50
N ALA A 40 7.89 5.50 3.47
CA ALA A 40 8.07 6.94 3.56
C ALA A 40 6.98 7.64 2.75
N LEU A 41 6.32 8.62 3.37
CA LEU A 41 5.39 9.49 2.67
C LEU A 41 6.18 10.66 2.08
N HIS A 42 6.09 10.86 0.77
CA HIS A 42 6.75 11.97 0.08
C HIS A 42 5.77 13.03 -0.44
N ILE A 43 4.55 12.63 -0.77
CA ILE A 43 3.53 13.50 -1.35
C ILE A 43 2.29 13.39 -0.47
N HIS A 44 1.74 14.53 -0.08
CA HIS A 44 0.47 14.63 0.62
C HIS A 44 -0.29 15.82 0.06
N THR A 45 -1.41 15.56 -0.59
CA THR A 45 -2.32 16.56 -1.17
C THR A 45 -3.68 16.37 -0.52
N SER A 46 -4.00 17.20 0.47
CA SER A 46 -5.31 17.18 1.13
C SER A 46 -6.39 17.77 0.20
N GLY A 47 -7.65 17.30 0.33
CA GLY A 47 -8.78 17.93 -0.34
C GLY A 47 -8.97 17.63 -1.83
N VAL A 48 -8.29 16.62 -2.39
CA VAL A 48 -8.42 16.24 -3.81
C VAL A 48 -9.87 15.88 -4.20
N GLN A 49 -10.68 15.42 -3.24
CA GLN A 49 -12.05 14.98 -3.49
C GLN A 49 -13.11 16.09 -3.37
N GLN A 50 -12.74 17.34 -3.01
CA GLN A 50 -13.72 18.41 -2.88
C GLN A 50 -14.33 18.89 -4.22
N SER A 51 -13.85 18.40 -5.37
CA SER A 51 -14.24 18.92 -6.67
C SER A 51 -15.50 18.28 -7.30
N ASP A 52 -15.90 17.05 -6.93
CA ASP A 52 -16.91 16.30 -7.73
C ASP A 52 -18.23 15.94 -7.00
N ASP A 53 -18.38 16.26 -5.70
CA ASP A 53 -19.55 15.85 -4.92
C ASP A 53 -20.79 16.78 -5.06
N GLN A 54 -20.86 17.64 -6.08
CA GLN A 54 -22.07 18.43 -6.33
C GLN A 54 -23.16 17.69 -7.14
N LEU A 55 -22.96 16.46 -7.63
CA LEU A 55 -23.86 15.88 -8.65
C LEU A 55 -24.71 14.67 -8.27
N LEU A 56 -24.83 14.25 -6.99
CA LEU A 56 -25.80 13.20 -6.62
C LEU A 56 -26.77 13.62 -5.51
N PRO A 57 -27.97 14.15 -5.86
CA PRO A 57 -29.05 14.34 -4.91
C PRO A 57 -29.74 12.99 -4.66
N GLY A 58 -29.36 12.25 -3.61
CA GLY A 58 -30.23 11.19 -3.08
C GLY A 58 -29.61 9.88 -2.58
N GLY A 59 -28.29 9.70 -2.56
CA GLY A 59 -27.73 8.44 -2.06
C GLY A 59 -26.31 8.55 -1.55
N ALA A 60 -26.09 8.18 -0.29
CA ALA A 60 -24.80 7.89 0.36
C ALA A 60 -24.01 9.02 1.04
N ASN A 61 -24.53 10.24 1.21
CA ASN A 61 -23.87 11.23 2.09
C ASN A 61 -24.28 11.12 3.58
N ARG A 62 -24.18 9.91 4.15
CA ARG A 62 -24.31 9.69 5.62
C ARG A 62 -23.00 9.92 6.37
N SER A 63 -21.90 10.18 5.69
CA SER A 63 -20.58 10.45 6.29
C SER A 63 -20.32 11.93 6.58
N ALA A 64 -21.08 12.87 6.01
CA ALA A 64 -21.05 14.28 6.43
C ALA A 64 -21.84 14.54 7.72
N ALA A 65 -22.71 13.60 8.12
CA ALA A 65 -23.45 13.68 9.37
C ALA A 65 -22.56 13.18 10.54
N ALA A 66 -21.99 14.13 11.30
CA ALA A 66 -21.16 13.94 12.50
C ALA A 66 -19.65 13.68 12.28
N GLY A 67 -18.93 14.71 11.82
CA GLY A 67 -17.60 15.05 12.34
C GLY A 67 -16.41 14.14 12.04
N SER A 68 -16.52 13.05 11.28
CA SER A 68 -15.36 12.23 10.91
C SER A 68 -14.77 12.67 9.56
N CYS A 69 -13.71 13.49 9.60
CA CYS A 69 -12.88 13.77 8.43
C CYS A 69 -12.20 12.47 7.94
N HIS A 70 -12.09 12.27 6.63
CA HIS A 70 -11.43 11.08 6.07
C HIS A 70 -9.93 11.07 6.44
N PRO A 71 -9.30 9.93 6.80
CA PRO A 71 -7.90 9.92 7.25
C PRO A 71 -6.88 10.45 6.23
N LEU A 72 -7.19 10.36 4.92
CA LEU A 72 -6.35 10.95 3.87
C LEU A 72 -6.44 12.48 3.79
N ASP A 73 -7.44 13.10 4.43
CA ASP A 73 -7.57 14.56 4.54
C ASP A 73 -7.00 15.08 5.86
N SER A 74 -6.42 14.22 6.71
CA SER A 74 -5.77 14.64 7.95
C SER A 74 -4.59 15.57 7.67
N SER A 75 -4.48 16.65 8.44
CA SER A 75 -3.29 17.52 8.41
C SER A 75 -2.04 16.84 8.99
N LEU A 76 -2.21 15.74 9.73
CA LEU A 76 -1.12 14.93 10.27
C LEU A 76 -0.69 13.88 9.23
N THR A 77 0.50 14.07 8.67
CA THR A 77 1.10 13.16 7.67
C THR A 77 1.28 11.73 8.17
N THR A 78 1.41 11.55 9.49
CA THR A 78 1.48 10.23 10.14
C THR A 78 0.14 9.49 10.09
N ASP A 79 -0.99 10.18 10.22
CA ASP A 79 -2.31 9.55 10.11
C ASP A 79 -2.56 9.06 8.69
N VAL A 80 -2.19 9.89 7.72
CA VAL A 80 -2.28 9.57 6.29
C VAL A 80 -1.43 8.33 5.99
N LEU A 81 -0.15 8.33 6.39
CA LEU A 81 0.73 7.19 6.16
C LEU A 81 0.23 5.93 6.88
N ARG A 82 -0.22 6.07 8.13
CA ARG A 82 -0.79 4.95 8.91
C ARG A 82 -1.99 4.35 8.19
N TYR A 83 -2.93 5.17 7.76
CA TYR A 83 -4.12 4.73 7.02
C TYR A 83 -3.74 4.01 5.72
N VAL A 84 -2.83 4.56 4.92
CA VAL A 84 -2.36 3.91 3.68
C VAL A 84 -1.77 2.53 3.96
N LEU A 85 -0.91 2.40 4.98
CA LEU A 85 -0.29 1.13 5.32
C LEU A 85 -1.30 0.11 5.88
N GLU A 86 -2.26 0.55 6.71
CA GLU A 86 -3.36 -0.28 7.19
C GLU A 86 -4.23 -0.76 6.02
N THR A 87 -4.60 0.12 5.09
CA THR A 87 -5.35 -0.23 3.88
C THR A 87 -4.57 -1.20 3.00
N TYR A 88 -3.27 -0.99 2.80
CA TYR A 88 -2.42 -1.93 2.04
C TYR A 88 -2.37 -3.30 2.70
N ASN A 89 -2.22 -3.34 4.02
CA ASN A 89 -2.25 -4.56 4.80
C ASN A 89 -3.62 -5.26 4.69
N ALA A 90 -4.73 -4.54 4.77
CA ALA A 90 -6.08 -5.10 4.59
C ALA A 90 -6.28 -5.64 3.16
N LEU A 91 -5.96 -4.85 2.14
CA LEU A 91 -6.13 -5.22 0.73
C LEU A 91 -5.19 -6.35 0.27
N SER A 92 -4.09 -6.60 0.99
CA SER A 92 -3.23 -7.76 0.71
C SER A 92 -3.97 -9.10 0.89
N TRP A 93 -5.00 -9.14 1.73
CA TRP A 93 -5.87 -10.32 1.91
C TRP A 93 -6.73 -10.63 0.70
N LEU A 94 -6.85 -9.75 -0.29
CA LEU A 94 -7.52 -10.09 -1.55
C LEU A 94 -6.74 -11.13 -2.38
N SER A 95 -5.47 -11.38 -2.04
CA SER A 95 -4.66 -12.43 -2.68
C SER A 95 -4.36 -13.56 -1.69
N LEU A 96 -5.31 -14.48 -1.53
CA LEU A 96 -5.19 -15.63 -0.65
C LEU A 96 -4.52 -16.81 -1.35
N ASP A 97 -3.74 -17.57 -0.59
CA ASP A 97 -3.36 -18.93 -0.93
C ASP A 97 -4.35 -19.89 -0.27
N LEU A 98 -5.19 -20.54 -1.08
CA LEU A 98 -6.22 -21.46 -0.61
C LEU A 98 -5.64 -22.71 0.08
N LYS A 99 -4.35 -23.02 -0.10
CA LYS A 99 -3.69 -24.16 0.55
C LYS A 99 -3.25 -23.85 1.98
N THR A 100 -2.73 -22.65 2.21
CA THR A 100 -2.22 -22.23 3.53
C THR A 100 -3.26 -21.46 4.32
N GLY A 101 -4.29 -20.92 3.66
CA GLY A 101 -5.27 -20.02 4.26
C GLY A 101 -4.72 -18.62 4.56
N ASP A 102 -3.49 -18.33 4.14
CA ASP A 102 -2.84 -17.03 4.37
C ASP A 102 -2.77 -16.23 3.07
N ARG A 103 -2.50 -14.93 3.20
CA ARG A 103 -2.22 -14.07 2.05
C ARG A 103 -0.90 -14.44 1.39
N ARG A 104 -0.87 -14.42 0.05
CA ARG A 104 0.30 -14.77 -0.78
C ARG A 104 1.45 -13.77 -0.64
N SER A 105 1.13 -12.53 -0.27
CA SER A 105 2.08 -11.45 -0.13
C SER A 105 1.58 -10.43 0.89
N CYS A 106 2.50 -9.73 1.57
CA CYS A 106 2.18 -8.57 2.41
C CYS A 106 1.83 -7.31 1.59
N PHE A 107 1.99 -7.34 0.27
CA PHE A 107 1.68 -6.21 -0.60
C PHE A 107 0.25 -6.25 -1.13
N PRO A 108 -0.38 -5.08 -1.34
CA PRO A 108 -1.67 -5.00 -2.02
C PRO A 108 -1.55 -5.48 -3.47
N LEU A 109 -2.70 -5.84 -4.05
CA LEU A 109 -2.80 -6.51 -5.35
C LEU A 109 -2.15 -5.72 -6.50
N HIS A 110 -2.23 -4.39 -6.49
CA HIS A 110 -1.63 -3.54 -7.53
C HIS A 110 -0.09 -3.58 -7.52
N ILE A 111 0.56 -3.63 -6.35
CA ILE A 111 2.03 -3.76 -6.25
C ILE A 111 2.47 -5.15 -6.76
N GLN A 112 1.70 -6.19 -6.46
CA GLN A 112 1.96 -7.52 -7.00
C GLN A 112 1.82 -7.55 -8.53
N ALA A 113 0.81 -6.88 -9.08
CA ALA A 113 0.61 -6.76 -10.52
C ALA A 113 1.77 -6.02 -11.20
N LEU A 114 2.22 -4.90 -10.63
CA LEU A 114 3.40 -4.17 -11.11
C LEU A 114 4.66 -5.03 -11.07
N SER A 115 4.86 -5.80 -10.00
CA SER A 115 6.01 -6.72 -9.88
C SER A 115 5.98 -7.82 -10.95
N ARG A 116 4.80 -8.34 -11.29
CA ARG A 116 4.63 -9.31 -12.39
C ARG A 116 4.92 -8.69 -13.75
N LEU A 117 4.41 -7.48 -14.00
CA LEU A 117 4.66 -6.74 -15.24
C LEU A 117 6.15 -6.47 -15.43
N TYR A 118 6.83 -5.98 -14.40
CA TYR A 118 8.27 -5.77 -14.42
C TYR A 118 9.03 -7.04 -14.82
N ARG A 119 8.72 -8.18 -14.20
CA ARG A 119 9.36 -9.46 -14.51
C ARG A 119 9.07 -9.93 -15.93
N ALA A 120 7.86 -9.71 -16.43
CA ALA A 120 7.52 -10.04 -17.81
C ALA A 120 8.36 -9.21 -18.80
N MET A 121 8.53 -7.91 -18.54
CA MET A 121 9.38 -7.02 -19.33
C MET A 121 10.86 -7.41 -19.25
N GLU A 122 11.35 -7.74 -18.05
CA GLU A 122 12.72 -8.19 -17.84
C GLU A 122 13.02 -9.51 -18.59
N ASN A 123 12.07 -10.45 -18.57
CA ASN A 123 12.17 -11.69 -19.33
C ASN A 123 12.11 -11.48 -20.84
N LEU A 124 11.38 -10.47 -21.30
CA LEU A 124 11.34 -10.09 -22.72
C LEU A 124 12.65 -9.45 -23.16
N LEU A 125 13.24 -8.58 -22.34
CA LEU A 125 14.49 -7.89 -22.64
C LEU A 125 15.73 -8.81 -22.57
N ARG A 126 15.66 -9.89 -21.79
CA ARG A 126 16.72 -10.92 -21.72
C ARG A 126 16.69 -11.93 -22.88
N ARG A 127 15.69 -11.89 -23.76
CA ARG A 127 15.62 -12.72 -24.99
C ARG A 127 16.24 -11.97 -26.16
#